data_AF-A0A924IG37-F1
#
_entry.id   AF-A0A924IG37-F1
#
_cell.length_a   1.000
_cell.length_b   1.000
_cell.length_c   1.000
_cell.angle_alpha   90.00
_cell.angle_beta   90.00
_cell.angle_gamma   90.00
#
_symmetry.space_group_name_H-M   'P 1'
#
loop_
_entity.id
_entity.type
_entity.pdbx_description
1 polymer ?
#
loop_
_entity_poly.entity_id
_entity_poly.type
_entity_poly.pdbx_seq_one_letter_code
_entity_poly.pdbx_strand_id
1 'polypeptide(L)'
;MTQINYYAVITCTLLYMVLGALWYTVLFGKQWMKLMEISPDEMNTTEFQERAKVGIVTSIICYFLMVLTLSCFIRYGGAKKAKDGLEIGMLCWFGFTFTTMLPNHLFSKKPIQLGLINLGYPFVGMSLMGMILAVWQ
;
A
#
# COMPACT_ATOMS: atom_id res chain seq x y z
N MET A 1 -27.59 5.46 4.76
CA MET A 1 -26.13 5.26 4.67
C MET A 1 -25.77 4.07 5.54
N THR A 2 -25.56 2.89 4.95
CA THR A 2 -25.26 1.67 5.71
C THR A 2 -23.87 1.77 6.36
N GLN A 3 -23.73 1.24 7.58
CA GLN A 3 -22.53 1.38 8.42
C GLN A 3 -21.30 0.66 7.83
N ILE A 4 -20.13 1.29 7.94
CA ILE A 4 -18.84 0.69 7.57
C ILE A 4 -18.56 -0.53 8.45
N ASN A 5 -18.19 -1.65 7.84
CA ASN A 5 -17.68 -2.82 8.55
C ASN A 5 -16.21 -2.60 8.96
N TYR A 6 -16.01 -2.16 10.20
CA TYR A 6 -14.68 -1.89 10.74
C TYR A 6 -13.80 -3.15 10.89
N TYR A 7 -14.39 -4.34 11.03
CA TYR A 7 -13.62 -5.59 11.04
C TYR A 7 -12.94 -5.84 9.69
N ALA A 8 -13.65 -5.60 8.58
CA ALA A 8 -13.09 -5.69 7.25
C ALA A 8 -11.97 -4.66 7.02
N VAL A 9 -12.15 -3.42 7.52
CA VAL A 9 -11.14 -2.36 7.43
C VAL A 9 -9.88 -2.71 8.21
N ILE A 10 -10.00 -3.14 9.46
CA ILE A 10 -8.86 -3.53 10.29
C ILE A 10 -8.13 -4.72 9.65
N THR A 11 -8.87 -5.72 9.18
CA THR A 11 -8.28 -6.90 8.53
C THR A 11 -7.52 -6.53 7.26
N CYS A 12 -8.10 -5.70 6.39
CA CYS A 12 -7.42 -5.24 5.18
C CYS A 12 -6.18 -4.39 5.49
N THR A 13 -6.22 -3.59 6.57
CA THR A 13 -5.06 -2.83 7.04
C THR A 13 -3.90 -3.76 7.42
N LEU A 14 -4.19 -4.81 8.20
CA LEU A 14 -3.19 -5.82 8.58
C LEU A 14 -2.68 -6.61 7.36
N LEU A 15 -3.57 -6.99 6.44
CA LEU A 15 -3.18 -7.66 5.20
C LEU A 15 -2.24 -6.81 4.36
N TYR A 16 -2.48 -5.50 4.30
CA TYR A 16 -1.58 -4.59 3.57
C TYR A 16 -0.22 -4.46 4.25
N MET A 17 -0.16 -4.46 5.59
CA MET A 17 1.12 -4.51 6.31
C MET A 17 1.89 -5.81 6.03
N VAL A 18 1.20 -6.95 6.06
CA VAL A 18 1.81 -8.25 5.74
C VAL A 18 2.30 -8.26 4.29
N LEU A 19 1.51 -7.72 3.36
CA LEU A 19 1.94 -7.54 1.97
C LEU A 19 3.19 -6.67 1.90
N GLY A 20 3.27 -5.56 2.64
CA GLY A 20 4.45 -4.70 2.69
C GLY A 20 5.69 -5.44 3.21
N ALA A 21 5.55 -6.20 4.29
CA ALA A 21 6.62 -7.03 4.81
C ALA A 21 7.10 -8.04 3.75
N LEU A 22 6.18 -8.79 3.12
CA LEU A 22 6.53 -9.74 2.06
C LEU A 22 7.16 -9.06 0.84
N TRP A 23 6.65 -7.89 0.44
CA TRP A 23 7.09 -7.14 -0.74
C TRP A 23 8.52 -6.63 -0.58
N TYR A 24 8.81 -5.95 0.53
CA TYR A 24 10.09 -5.29 0.78
C TYR A 24 11.12 -6.16 1.51
N THR A 25 10.81 -7.41 1.82
CA THR A 25 11.81 -8.36 2.38
C THR A 25 12.00 -9.58 1.49
N VAL A 26 10.94 -10.29 1.14
CA VAL A 26 11.01 -11.59 0.44
C VAL A 26 11.03 -11.41 -1.08
N LEU A 27 10.07 -10.66 -1.63
CA LEU A 27 9.88 -10.57 -3.09
C LEU A 27 10.90 -9.64 -3.74
N PHE A 28 10.99 -8.40 -3.24
CA PHE A 28 11.82 -7.35 -3.84
C PHE A 28 12.86 -6.78 -2.87
N GLY A 29 13.00 -7.31 -1.65
CA GLY A 29 13.83 -6.70 -0.61
C GLY A 29 15.29 -6.49 -1.01
N LYS A 30 15.95 -7.52 -1.56
CA LYS A 30 17.34 -7.40 -2.04
C LYS A 30 17.50 -6.32 -3.11
N GLN A 31 16.58 -6.29 -4.07
CA GLN A 31 16.62 -5.33 -5.18
C GLN A 31 16.29 -3.91 -4.68
N TRP A 32 15.30 -3.77 -3.81
CA TRP A 32 14.91 -2.50 -3.21
C TRP A 32 16.04 -1.90 -2.38
N MET A 33 16.68 -2.68 -1.49
CA MET A 33 17.83 -2.22 -0.70
C MET A 33 18.98 -1.74 -1.59
N LYS A 34 19.32 -2.54 -2.63
CA LYS A 34 20.36 -2.18 -3.60
C LYS A 34 20.05 -0.86 -4.31
N LEU A 35 18.81 -0.67 -4.76
CA LEU A 35 18.37 0.54 -5.46
C LEU A 35 18.19 1.76 -4.55
N MET A 36 18.02 1.52 -3.25
CA MET A 36 18.00 2.55 -2.20
C MET A 36 19.39 2.85 -1.65
N GLU A 37 20.43 2.15 -2.12
CA GLU A 37 21.82 2.28 -1.67
C GLU A 37 22.00 2.05 -0.15
N ILE A 38 21.11 1.25 0.45
CA ILE A 38 21.17 0.91 1.88
C ILE A 38 22.20 -0.21 2.07
N SER A 39 23.21 0.04 2.89
CA SER A 39 24.20 -0.98 3.25
C SER A 39 23.67 -1.91 4.35
N PRO A 40 24.08 -3.20 4.39
CA PRO A 40 23.68 -4.11 5.48
C PRO A 40 24.08 -3.61 6.88
N ASP A 41 25.23 -2.94 6.98
CA ASP A 41 25.73 -2.41 8.24
C ASP A 41 24.88 -1.24 8.76
N GLU A 42 24.35 -0.41 7.86
CA GLU A 42 23.45 0.70 8.20
C GLU A 42 22.16 0.22 8.86
N MET A 43 21.63 -0.96 8.47
CA MET A 43 20.40 -1.51 9.04
C MET A 43 20.52 -1.86 10.52
N ASN A 44 21.73 -2.10 11.01
CA ASN A 44 22.01 -2.44 12.40
C ASN A 44 22.23 -1.21 13.29
N THR A 45 22.27 -0.01 12.71
CA THR A 45 22.44 1.22 13.48
C THR A 45 21.18 1.56 14.27
N THR A 46 21.36 2.11 15.49
CA THR A 46 20.23 2.58 16.31
C THR A 46 19.40 3.62 15.59
N GLU A 47 20.04 4.52 14.84
CA GLU A 47 19.35 5.56 14.07
C GLU A 47 18.40 4.96 13.02
N PHE A 48 18.87 3.97 12.25
CA PHE A 48 18.05 3.29 11.27
C PHE A 48 16.85 2.59 11.93
N GLN A 49 17.07 1.90 13.05
CA GLN A 49 16.01 1.20 13.77
C GLN A 49 14.95 2.17 14.32
N GLU A 50 15.36 3.31 14.88
CA GLU A 50 14.42 4.33 15.36
C GLU A 50 13.60 4.94 14.21
N ARG A 51 14.24 5.25 13.07
CA ARG A 51 13.53 5.71 11.86
C ARG A 51 12.55 4.66 11.34
N ALA A 52 12.94 3.38 11.34
CA ALA A 52 12.08 2.28 10.92
C ALA A 52 10.85 2.15 11.84
N LYS A 53 11.02 2.27 13.16
CA LYS A 53 9.90 2.26 14.12
C LYS A 53 8.90 3.38 13.83
N VAL A 54 9.39 4.61 13.64
CA VAL A 54 8.53 5.75 13.26
C VAL A 54 7.79 5.45 11.95
N GLY A 55 8.51 4.96 10.94
CA GLY A 55 7.93 4.57 9.65
C GLY A 55 6.82 3.52 9.77
N ILE A 56 6.99 2.50 10.62
CA ILE A 56 5.98 1.47 10.87
C ILE A 56 4.73 2.07 11.51
N VAL A 57 4.89 2.88 12.56
CA VAL A 57 3.76 3.51 13.27
C VAL A 57 2.99 4.45 12.34
N THR A 58 3.70 5.30 11.59
CA THR A 58 3.07 6.17 10.59
C THR A 58 2.35 5.37 9.51
N SER A 59 2.95 4.27 9.05
CA SER A 59 2.35 3.40 8.03
C SER A 59 1.03 2.79 8.50
N ILE A 60 0.93 2.32 9.75
CA ILE A 60 -0.33 1.78 10.30
C ILE A 60 -1.47 2.80 10.17
N ILE A 61 -1.22 4.04 10.57
CA ILE A 61 -2.21 5.11 10.53
C ILE A 61 -2.60 5.43 9.08
N CYS A 62 -1.62 5.62 8.21
CA CYS A 62 -1.86 5.93 6.80
C CYS A 62 -2.60 4.80 6.08
N TYR A 63 -2.26 3.54 6.37
CA TYR A 63 -2.89 2.38 5.75
C TYR A 63 -4.32 2.21 6.24
N PHE A 64 -4.58 2.40 7.54
CA PHE A 64 -5.94 2.39 8.07
C PHE A 64 -6.82 3.44 7.39
N LEU A 65 -6.32 4.68 7.24
CA LEU A 65 -7.04 5.75 6.55
C LEU A 65 -7.29 5.42 5.08
N MET A 66 -6.28 4.91 4.38
CA MET A 66 -6.42 4.50 2.97
C MET A 66 -7.48 3.42 2.80
N VAL A 67 -7.48 2.39 3.65
CA VAL A 67 -8.45 1.28 3.61
C VAL A 67 -9.86 1.77 3.98
N LEU A 68 -9.98 2.65 4.97
CA LEU A 68 -11.24 3.27 5.33
C LEU A 68 -11.81 4.09 4.16
N THR A 69 -10.99 4.91 3.50
CA THR A 69 -11.40 5.68 2.32
C THR A 69 -11.79 4.76 1.17
N LEU A 70 -11.03 3.68 0.93
CA LEU A 70 -11.36 2.69 -0.09
C LEU A 70 -12.71 2.02 0.21
N SER A 71 -12.98 1.67 1.47
CA SER A 71 -14.28 1.13 1.91
C SER A 71 -15.43 2.10 1.62
N CYS A 72 -15.23 3.41 1.83
CA CYS A 72 -16.22 4.42 1.44
C CYS A 72 -16.49 4.42 -0.08
N PHE A 73 -15.45 4.40 -0.92
CA PHE A 73 -15.63 4.37 -2.38
C PHE A 73 -16.30 3.08 -2.86
N ILE A 74 -15.94 1.94 -2.30
CA ILE A 74 -16.57 0.64 -2.57
C ILE A 74 -18.09 0.70 -2.31
N ARG A 75 -18.49 1.33 -1.22
CA ARG A 75 -19.91 1.49 -0.86
C ARG A 75 -20.62 2.53 -1.73
N TYR A 76 -20.00 3.68 -1.97
CA TYR A 76 -20.58 4.71 -2.85
C TYR A 76 -20.74 4.22 -4.28
N GLY A 77 -19.80 3.40 -4.77
CA GLY A 77 -19.89 2.73 -6.06
C GLY A 77 -20.90 1.58 -6.10
N GLY A 78 -21.49 1.19 -4.95
CA GLY A 78 -22.47 0.11 -4.88
C GLY A 78 -21.90 -1.27 -5.24
N ALA A 79 -20.58 -1.45 -5.16
CA ALA A 79 -19.92 -2.72 -5.46
C ALA A 79 -20.44 -3.82 -4.53
N LYS A 80 -20.76 -5.00 -5.07
CA LYS A 80 -21.20 -6.17 -4.28
C LYS A 80 -20.44 -7.44 -4.61
N LYS A 81 -19.65 -7.42 -5.69
CA LYS A 81 -18.84 -8.55 -6.14
C LYS A 81 -17.37 -8.18 -6.02
N ALA A 82 -16.52 -9.19 -5.82
CA ALA A 82 -15.08 -9.01 -5.80
C ALA A 82 -14.56 -8.26 -7.05
N LYS A 83 -15.09 -8.58 -8.24
CA LYS A 83 -14.72 -7.90 -9.50
C LYS A 83 -14.98 -6.38 -9.45
N ASP A 84 -16.14 -5.95 -8.96
CA ASP A 84 -16.46 -4.52 -8.84
C ASP A 84 -15.48 -3.83 -7.88
N GLY A 85 -15.12 -4.53 -6.79
CA GLY A 85 -14.13 -4.06 -5.83
C GLY A 85 -12.72 -3.96 -6.38
N LEU A 86 -12.32 -4.92 -7.21
CA LEU A 86 -11.06 -4.89 -7.96
C LEU A 86 -10.99 -3.66 -8.86
N GLU A 87 -12.04 -3.41 -9.64
CA GLU A 87 -12.13 -2.26 -10.54
C GLU A 87 -12.01 -0.93 -9.78
N ILE A 88 -12.75 -0.76 -8.68
CA ILE A 88 -12.65 0.43 -7.83
C ILE A 88 -11.25 0.57 -7.23
N GLY A 89 -10.66 -0.51 -6.71
CA GLY A 89 -9.30 -0.50 -6.18
C GLY A 89 -8.26 -0.06 -7.21
N MET A 90 -8.34 -0.59 -8.43
CA MET A 90 -7.48 -0.20 -9.55
C MET A 90 -7.70 1.25 -9.97
N LEU A 91 -8.94 1.73 -10.01
CA LEU A 91 -9.25 3.13 -10.32
C LEU A 91 -8.72 4.08 -9.25
N CYS A 92 -8.86 3.75 -7.96
CA CYS A 92 -8.30 4.54 -6.88
C CYS A 92 -6.77 4.59 -6.96
N TRP A 93 -6.12 3.45 -7.22
CA TRP A 93 -4.68 3.42 -7.45
C TRP A 93 -4.29 4.28 -8.65
N PHE A 94 -4.94 4.12 -9.80
CA PHE A 94 -4.58 4.84 -11.02
C PHE A 94 -4.81 6.34 -10.87
N GLY A 95 -5.98 6.74 -10.35
CA GLY A 95 -6.39 8.14 -10.26
C GLY A 95 -5.69 8.94 -9.17
N PHE A 96 -5.33 8.33 -8.03
CA PHE A 96 -4.75 9.04 -6.88
C PHE A 96 -3.31 8.65 -6.60
N THR A 97 -2.97 7.36 -6.64
CA THR A 97 -1.65 6.88 -6.24
C THR A 97 -0.65 7.00 -7.38
N PHE A 98 -0.97 6.44 -8.55
CA PHE A 98 -0.11 6.44 -9.71
C PHE A 98 0.17 7.87 -10.20
N THR A 99 -0.87 8.69 -10.34
CA THR A 99 -0.78 10.09 -10.79
C THR A 99 0.03 10.99 -9.86
N THR A 100 0.16 10.65 -8.57
CA THR A 100 0.96 11.43 -7.62
C THR A 100 2.35 10.84 -7.42
N MET A 101 2.47 9.51 -7.28
CA MET A 101 3.76 8.86 -7.02
C MET A 101 4.65 8.81 -8.25
N LEU A 102 4.11 8.61 -9.46
CA LEU A 102 4.94 8.50 -10.66
C LEU A 102 5.68 9.82 -10.95
N PRO A 103 5.05 11.00 -11.00
CA PRO A 103 5.79 12.25 -11.18
C PRO A 103 6.82 12.49 -10.08
N ASN A 104 6.44 12.27 -8.81
CA ASN A 104 7.38 12.38 -7.68
C ASN A 104 8.61 11.50 -7.87
N HIS A 105 8.43 10.26 -8.35
CA HIS A 105 9.54 9.36 -8.65
C HIS A 105 10.39 9.87 -9.80
N LEU A 106 9.77 10.28 -10.91
CA LEU A 106 10.49 10.77 -12.09
C LEU A 106 11.34 12.01 -11.79
N PHE A 107 10.86 12.91 -10.93
CA PHE A 107 11.62 14.09 -10.50
C PHE A 107 12.68 13.79 -9.42
N SER A 108 12.61 12.63 -8.75
CA SER A 108 13.57 12.25 -7.70
C SER A 108 14.94 11.81 -8.22
N LYS A 109 15.14 11.70 -9.55
CA LYS A 109 16.36 11.18 -10.20
C LYS A 109 16.75 9.75 -9.75
N LYS A 110 15.84 9.01 -9.11
CA LYS A 110 16.06 7.62 -8.70
C LYS A 110 15.83 6.65 -9.86
N PRO A 111 16.43 5.44 -9.82
CA PRO A 111 16.25 4.43 -10.86
C PRO A 111 14.77 4.09 -11.11
N ILE A 112 14.37 3.93 -12.37
CA ILE A 112 12.98 3.60 -12.75
C ILE A 112 12.52 2.28 -12.12
N GLN A 113 13.42 1.31 -11.97
CA GLN A 113 13.14 0.03 -11.33
C GLN A 113 12.64 0.19 -9.89
N LEU A 114 13.17 1.17 -9.15
CA LEU A 114 12.71 1.47 -7.79
C LEU A 114 11.28 2.02 -7.82
N GLY A 115 10.98 2.88 -8.80
CA GLY A 115 9.65 3.42 -9.03
C GLY A 115 8.63 2.32 -9.30
N LEU A 116 8.99 1.33 -10.12
CA LEU A 116 8.12 0.18 -10.40
C LEU A 116 7.84 -0.68 -9.16
N ILE A 117 8.86 -0.93 -8.32
CA ILE A 117 8.68 -1.65 -7.05
C ILE A 117 7.71 -0.89 -6.13
N ASN A 118 7.90 0.42 -6.00
CA ASN A 118 7.13 1.27 -5.09
C ASN A 118 5.71 1.55 -5.59
N LEU A 119 5.50 1.64 -6.92
CA LEU A 119 4.18 1.81 -7.54
C LEU A 119 3.38 0.51 -7.60
N GLY A 120 4.07 -0.62 -7.77
CA GLY A 120 3.44 -1.95 -7.83
C GLY A 120 2.86 -2.40 -6.50
N TYR A 121 3.51 -2.05 -5.38
CA TYR A 121 3.02 -2.38 -4.04
C TYR A 121 1.57 -1.90 -3.77
N PRO A 122 1.26 -0.59 -3.88
CA PRO A 122 -0.11 -0.11 -3.70
C PRO A 122 -1.07 -0.58 -4.79
N PHE A 123 -0.59 -0.85 -6.01
CA PHE A 123 -1.44 -1.45 -7.05
C PHE A 123 -2.00 -2.80 -6.61
N VAL A 124 -1.12 -3.71 -6.19
CA VAL A 124 -1.50 -5.05 -5.74
C VAL A 124 -2.35 -4.97 -4.48
N GLY A 125 -1.95 -4.13 -3.51
CA GLY A 125 -2.69 -3.99 -2.26
C GLY A 125 -4.09 -3.42 -2.45
N MET A 126 -4.24 -2.28 -3.15
CA MET A 126 -5.56 -1.66 -3.34
C MET A 126 -6.49 -2.56 -4.15
N SER A 127 -5.94 -3.32 -5.12
CA SER A 127 -6.68 -4.35 -5.86
C SER A 127 -7.20 -5.46 -4.94
N LEU A 128 -6.32 -6.03 -4.10
CA LEU A 128 -6.68 -7.09 -3.16
C LEU A 128 -7.69 -6.63 -2.12
N MET A 129 -7.44 -5.48 -1.49
CA MET A 129 -8.32 -4.92 -0.46
C MET A 129 -9.66 -4.50 -1.06
N GLY A 130 -9.68 -3.94 -2.27
CA GLY A 130 -10.93 -3.62 -2.97
C GLY A 130 -11.81 -4.84 -3.15
N MET A 131 -11.24 -5.98 -3.58
CA MET A 131 -11.97 -7.24 -3.69
C MET A 131 -12.57 -7.69 -2.34
N ILE A 132 -11.75 -7.69 -1.27
CA ILE A 132 -12.18 -8.13 0.06
C ILE A 132 -13.28 -7.23 0.60
N LEU A 133 -13.08 -5.91 0.53
CA LEU A 133 -14.04 -4.91 1.01
C LEU A 133 -15.35 -4.95 0.22
N ALA A 134 -15.35 -5.34 -1.05
CA ALA A 134 -16.59 -5.46 -1.83
C ALA A 134 -17.44 -6.66 -1.40
N VAL A 135 -16.81 -7.76 -0.97
CA VAL A 135 -17.50 -8.98 -0.54
C VAL A 135 -17.84 -8.93 0.96
N TRP A 136 -17.06 -8.22 1.76
CA TRP A 136 -17.19 -8.14 3.22
C TRP A 136 -17.50 -6.71 3.69
N GLN A 137 -18.70 -6.23 3.33
CA GLN A 137 -19.20 -4.87 3.64
C GLN A 137 -19.93 -4.74 4.98
#